data_AF-X0XGE4-F1
#
_entry.id   AF-X0XGE4-F1
#
_cell.length_a   1.000
_cell.length_b   1.000
_cell.length_c   1.000
_cell.angle_alpha   90.00
_cell.angle_beta   90.00
_cell.angle_gamma   90.00
#
_symmetry.space_group_name_H-M   'P 1'
#
loop_
_entity.id
_entity.type
_entity.pdbx_description
1 polymer ?
#
loop_
_entity_poly.entity_id
_entity_poly.type
_entity_poly.pdbx_seq_one_letter_code
_entity_poly.pdbx_strand_id
1 'polypeptide(L)'
;KDVSESLSAVSSIVKMGSSSPEAIREYLMPMMPKLFQDKNIRVHTRAAFILSGLISTSPDLRGDLVRRIVSLLSDKDRVMRLFAAGLLGQVAAEAPEHLKIFMNEIMALLEDRDKLRAADASFALGEIGYRAPS
;
A
#
# COMPACT_ATOMS: atom_id res chain seq x y z
N LYS A 1 14.21 0.35 20.24
CA LYS A 1 13.13 1.35 20.41
C LYS A 1 11.82 0.60 20.35
N ASP A 2 10.95 0.83 21.32
CA ASP A 2 9.68 0.14 21.45
C ASP A 2 8.77 0.53 20.27
N VAL A 3 8.14 -0.44 19.64
CA VAL A 3 7.28 -0.20 18.48
C VAL A 3 5.99 0.55 18.90
N SER A 4 5.66 0.55 20.20
CA SER A 4 4.73 1.51 20.81
C SER A 4 5.05 2.97 20.45
N GLU A 5 6.34 3.36 20.48
CA GLU A 5 6.78 4.70 20.06
C GLU A 5 6.59 4.90 18.56
N SER A 6 6.74 3.83 17.76
CA SER A 6 6.52 3.88 16.30
C SER A 6 5.04 4.09 15.96
N LEU A 7 4.11 3.49 16.71
CA LEU A 7 2.67 3.69 16.53
C LEU A 7 2.21 5.09 16.95
N SER A 8 2.77 5.63 18.04
CA SER A 8 2.49 6.99 18.48
C SER A 8 3.03 8.02 17.50
N ALA A 9 4.29 7.85 17.03
CA ALA A 9 4.88 8.70 16.00
C ALA A 9 4.08 8.66 14.70
N VAL A 10 3.69 7.48 14.23
CA VAL A 10 2.89 7.31 13.01
C VAL A 10 1.48 7.88 13.17
N SER A 11 0.82 7.67 14.30
CA SER A 11 -0.50 8.27 14.55
C SER A 11 -0.42 9.79 14.71
N SER A 12 0.69 10.29 15.24
CA SER A 12 0.96 11.73 15.35
C SER A 12 1.26 12.33 13.98
N ILE A 13 2.06 11.66 13.15
CA ILE A 13 2.33 12.06 11.77
C ILE A 13 1.06 11.98 10.92
N VAL A 14 0.14 11.06 11.16
CA VAL A 14 -1.15 11.06 10.44
C VAL A 14 -2.07 12.16 10.96
N LYS A 15 -2.12 12.39 12.27
CA LYS A 15 -2.85 13.53 12.85
C LYS A 15 -2.30 14.88 12.39
N MET A 16 -0.97 15.01 12.25
CA MET A 16 -0.26 16.19 11.77
C MET A 16 -0.26 16.29 10.23
N GLY A 17 -0.24 15.15 9.55
CA GLY A 17 -0.15 14.97 8.10
C GLY A 17 -1.47 15.16 7.39
N SER A 18 -2.58 15.24 8.12
CA SER A 18 -3.81 15.87 7.65
C SER A 18 -3.62 17.34 7.20
N SER A 19 -2.42 17.93 7.33
CA SER A 19 -2.15 19.35 7.01
C SER A 19 -1.05 19.62 5.97
N SER A 20 -0.21 18.65 5.56
CA SER A 20 0.82 18.88 4.52
C SER A 20 1.35 17.59 3.85
N PRO A 21 1.24 17.47 2.52
CA PRO A 21 1.86 16.39 1.74
C PRO A 21 3.38 16.26 1.93
N GLU A 22 4.08 17.39 2.16
CA GLU A 22 5.53 17.43 2.36
C GLU A 22 5.93 16.70 3.64
N ALA A 23 5.21 16.91 4.74
CA ALA A 23 5.48 16.22 6.00
C ALA A 23 5.27 14.70 5.87
N ILE A 24 4.28 14.26 5.09
CA ILE A 24 4.08 12.83 4.82
C ILE A 24 5.25 12.27 4.02
N ARG A 25 5.74 12.98 3.00
CA ARG A 25 6.90 12.57 2.21
C ARG A 25 8.19 12.51 3.02
N GLU A 26 8.44 13.52 3.84
CA GLU A 26 9.68 13.67 4.59
C GLU A 26 9.76 12.69 5.77
N TYR A 27 8.65 12.49 6.48
CA TYR A 27 8.66 11.74 7.74
C TYR A 27 7.97 10.37 7.65
N LEU A 28 6.80 10.26 7.02
CA LEU A 28 6.05 9.00 7.01
C LEU A 28 6.58 8.00 6.00
N MET A 29 6.75 8.42 4.74
CA MET A 29 7.15 7.54 3.63
C MET A 29 8.45 6.77 3.91
N PRO A 30 9.52 7.37 4.47
CA PRO A 30 10.75 6.65 4.81
C PRO A 30 10.57 5.66 5.96
N MET A 31 9.57 5.86 6.83
CA MET A 31 9.27 4.97 7.95
C MET A 31 8.43 3.76 7.52
N MET A 32 7.60 3.88 6.48
CA MET A 32 6.71 2.82 6.00
C MET A 32 7.38 1.45 5.81
N PRO A 33 8.58 1.30 5.20
CA PRO A 33 9.25 0.00 5.11
C PRO A 33 9.46 -0.67 6.46
N LYS A 34 9.87 0.10 7.46
CA LYS A 34 10.10 -0.43 8.81
C LYS A 34 8.78 -0.84 9.48
N LEU A 35 7.71 -0.07 9.25
CA LEU A 35 6.39 -0.37 9.80
C LEU A 35 5.79 -1.65 9.22
N PHE A 36 5.96 -1.88 7.90
CA PHE A 36 5.49 -3.11 7.25
C PHE A 36 6.30 -4.35 7.64
N GLN A 37 7.58 -4.18 7.97
CA GLN A 37 8.46 -5.27 8.40
C GLN A 37 8.42 -5.52 9.92
N ASP A 38 7.57 -4.80 10.66
CA ASP A 38 7.48 -4.98 12.09
C ASP A 38 6.92 -6.36 12.46
N LYS A 39 7.52 -6.98 13.49
CA LYS A 39 7.10 -8.31 13.96
C LYS A 39 5.72 -8.30 14.60
N ASN A 40 5.25 -7.14 15.05
CA ASN A 40 3.93 -6.98 15.64
C ASN A 40 2.89 -6.73 14.55
N ILE A 41 1.99 -7.69 14.35
CA ILE A 41 0.90 -7.62 13.38
C ILE A 41 0.08 -6.32 13.49
N ARG A 42 -0.12 -5.81 14.72
CA ARG A 42 -0.89 -4.58 14.94
C ARG A 42 -0.24 -3.36 14.32
N VAL A 43 1.09 -3.37 14.17
CA VAL A 43 1.88 -2.23 13.69
C VAL A 43 1.81 -2.14 12.19
N HIS A 44 2.10 -3.23 11.49
CA HIS A 44 1.96 -3.25 10.04
C HIS A 44 0.50 -3.07 9.62
N THR A 45 -0.47 -3.60 10.39
CA THR A 45 -1.90 -3.44 10.09
C THR A 45 -2.30 -1.96 10.19
N ARG A 46 -1.77 -1.25 11.19
CA ARG A 46 -2.01 0.19 11.34
C ARG A 46 -1.36 1.01 10.23
N ALA A 47 -0.13 0.66 9.83
CA ALA A 47 0.53 1.30 8.69
C ALA A 47 -0.27 1.10 7.39
N ALA A 48 -0.83 -0.09 7.21
CA ALA A 48 -1.77 -0.41 6.14
C ALA A 48 -3.01 0.52 6.17
N PHE A 49 -3.71 0.63 7.30
CA PHE A 49 -4.86 1.54 7.43
C PHE A 49 -4.52 3.00 7.09
N ILE A 50 -3.32 3.44 7.47
CA ILE A 50 -2.86 4.79 7.19
C ILE A 50 -2.62 4.98 5.69
N LEU A 51 -2.00 4.01 5.04
CA LEU A 51 -1.82 4.03 3.59
C LEU A 51 -3.16 4.13 2.85
N SER A 52 -4.17 3.36 3.28
CA SER A 52 -5.54 3.45 2.74
C SER A 52 -6.14 4.84 2.89
N GLY A 53 -6.05 5.44 4.09
CA GLY A 53 -6.56 6.79 4.33
C GLY A 53 -5.87 7.84 3.46
N LEU A 54 -4.55 7.74 3.29
CA LEU A 54 -3.78 8.69 2.48
C LEU A 54 -4.11 8.63 0.99
N ILE A 55 -4.42 7.45 0.44
CA ILE A 55 -4.87 7.32 -0.95
C ILE A 55 -6.13 8.16 -1.18
N SER A 56 -7.09 8.09 -0.25
CA SER A 56 -8.35 8.80 -0.36
C SER A 56 -8.21 10.30 -0.08
N THR A 57 -7.40 10.69 0.90
CA THR A 57 -7.36 12.09 1.39
C THR A 57 -6.22 12.92 0.83
N SER A 58 -5.23 12.33 0.16
CA SER A 58 -4.03 13.04 -0.31
C SER A 58 -3.77 12.82 -1.81
N PRO A 59 -4.53 13.48 -2.70
CA PRO A 59 -4.37 13.35 -4.16
C PRO A 59 -2.93 13.57 -4.64
N ASP A 60 -2.23 14.56 -4.08
CA ASP A 60 -0.86 14.90 -4.44
C ASP A 60 0.17 13.80 -4.14
N LEU A 61 -0.18 12.86 -3.26
CA LEU A 61 0.68 11.75 -2.86
C LEU A 61 0.36 10.46 -3.62
N ARG A 62 -0.75 10.38 -4.37
CA ARG A 62 -1.27 9.13 -4.93
C ARG A 62 -0.24 8.40 -5.78
N GLY A 63 0.51 9.09 -6.64
CA GLY A 63 1.55 8.44 -7.44
C GLY A 63 2.63 7.73 -6.60
N ASP A 64 3.10 8.38 -5.55
CA ASP A 64 4.11 7.83 -4.64
C ASP A 64 3.53 6.66 -3.82
N LEU A 65 2.29 6.82 -3.34
CA LEU A 65 1.57 5.80 -2.58
C LEU A 65 1.29 4.55 -3.44
N VAL A 66 0.83 4.71 -4.68
CA VAL A 66 0.55 3.59 -5.59
C VAL A 66 1.81 2.82 -5.92
N ARG A 67 2.92 3.49 -6.22
CA ARG A 67 4.24 2.82 -6.39
C ARG A 67 4.58 1.97 -5.18
N ARG A 68 4.32 2.49 -3.97
CA ARG A 68 4.59 1.76 -2.73
C ARG A 68 3.70 0.53 -2.60
N ILE A 69 2.41 0.64 -2.91
CA ILE A 69 1.46 -0.46 -2.85
C ILE A 69 1.87 -1.57 -3.83
N VAL A 70 2.26 -1.20 -5.06
CA VAL A 70 2.72 -2.17 -6.07
C VAL A 70 3.92 -2.97 -5.56
N SER A 71 4.89 -2.31 -4.90
CA SER A 71 6.04 -3.02 -4.30
C SER A 71 5.66 -4.05 -3.24
N LEU A 72 4.53 -3.84 -2.54
CA LEU A 72 4.04 -4.77 -1.51
C LEU A 72 3.44 -6.06 -2.10
N LEU A 73 3.10 -6.10 -3.40
CA LEU A 73 2.68 -7.34 -4.06
C LEU A 73 3.80 -8.39 -4.11
N SER A 74 5.06 -7.98 -3.96
CA SER A 74 6.22 -8.87 -3.88
C SER A 74 6.72 -9.08 -2.45
N ASP A 75 5.98 -8.64 -1.43
CA ASP A 75 6.40 -8.80 -0.05
C ASP A 75 6.48 -10.29 0.35
N LYS A 76 7.41 -10.61 1.26
CA LYS A 76 7.58 -11.95 1.80
C LYS A 76 6.36 -12.40 2.61
N ASP A 77 5.71 -11.46 3.30
CA ASP A 77 4.51 -11.73 4.07
C ASP A 77 3.28 -11.72 3.16
N ARG A 78 2.55 -12.84 3.15
CA ARG A 78 1.33 -12.99 2.38
C ARG A 78 0.26 -11.99 2.79
N VAL A 79 0.20 -11.61 4.07
CA VAL A 79 -0.76 -10.60 4.56
C VAL A 79 -0.52 -9.26 3.86
N MET A 80 0.75 -8.87 3.65
CA MET A 80 1.08 -7.64 2.94
C MET A 80 0.71 -7.69 1.46
N ARG A 81 0.91 -8.85 0.81
CA ARG A 81 0.49 -9.03 -0.60
C ARG A 81 -1.02 -8.92 -0.78
N LEU A 82 -1.79 -9.59 0.09
CA LEU A 82 -3.27 -9.52 0.05
C LEU A 82 -3.79 -8.13 0.40
N PHE A 83 -3.12 -7.43 1.32
CA PHE A 83 -3.43 -6.04 1.62
C PHE A 83 -3.18 -5.13 0.41
N ALA A 84 -2.05 -5.30 -0.27
CA ALA A 84 -1.72 -4.55 -1.48
C ALA A 84 -2.77 -4.78 -2.58
N ALA A 85 -3.21 -6.02 -2.78
CA ALA A 85 -4.30 -6.34 -3.70
C ALA A 85 -5.58 -5.53 -3.42
N GLY A 86 -6.04 -5.50 -2.16
CA GLY A 86 -7.22 -4.72 -1.78
C GLY A 86 -7.05 -3.21 -1.98
N LEU A 87 -5.86 -2.66 -1.67
CA LEU A 87 -5.57 -1.25 -1.92
C LEU A 87 -5.51 -0.91 -3.41
N LEU A 88 -4.95 -1.76 -4.25
CA LEU A 88 -4.94 -1.52 -5.70
C LEU A 88 -6.34 -1.53 -6.27
N GLY A 89 -7.23 -2.38 -5.73
CA GLY A 89 -8.65 -2.32 -6.00
C GLY A 89 -9.29 -0.98 -5.60
N GLN A 90 -8.96 -0.45 -4.43
CA GLN A 90 -9.41 0.89 -4.00
C GLN A 90 -8.90 1.99 -4.95
N VAL A 91 -7.62 1.95 -5.31
CA VAL A 91 -7.01 2.88 -6.27
C VAL A 91 -7.69 2.77 -7.63
N ALA A 92 -8.04 1.57 -8.09
CA ALA A 92 -8.75 1.39 -9.36
C ALA A 92 -10.10 2.13 -9.36
N ALA A 93 -10.83 2.14 -8.25
CA ALA A 93 -12.11 2.84 -8.11
C ALA A 93 -11.95 4.37 -7.96
N GLU A 94 -10.95 4.83 -7.21
CA GLU A 94 -10.80 6.25 -6.82
C GLU A 94 -9.85 7.06 -7.70
N ALA A 95 -8.90 6.40 -8.37
CA ALA A 95 -7.78 7.02 -9.08
C ALA A 95 -7.18 6.08 -10.18
N PRO A 96 -7.98 5.54 -11.10
CA PRO A 96 -7.53 4.53 -12.07
C PRO A 96 -6.34 4.97 -12.94
N GLU A 97 -6.21 6.27 -13.22
CA GLU A 97 -5.09 6.86 -13.96
C GLU A 97 -3.73 6.60 -13.30
N HIS A 98 -3.67 6.58 -11.97
CA HIS A 98 -2.44 6.32 -11.23
C HIS A 98 -2.05 4.83 -11.25
N LEU A 99 -3.00 3.94 -11.49
CA LEU A 99 -2.78 2.50 -11.56
C LEU A 99 -2.26 2.05 -12.93
N LYS A 100 -2.71 2.71 -14.01
CA LYS A 100 -2.40 2.32 -15.41
C LYS A 100 -0.90 2.16 -15.67
N ILE A 101 -0.07 3.03 -15.11
CA ILE A 101 1.39 2.99 -15.31
C ILE A 101 2.07 1.77 -14.69
N PHE A 102 1.42 1.09 -13.74
CA PHE A 102 1.93 -0.09 -13.06
C PHE A 102 1.31 -1.40 -13.57
N MET A 103 0.36 -1.35 -14.50
CA MET A 103 -0.38 -2.55 -14.92
C MET A 103 0.54 -3.64 -15.47
N ASN A 104 1.56 -3.28 -16.26
CA ASN A 104 2.54 -4.23 -16.77
C ASN A 104 3.36 -4.89 -15.65
N GLU A 105 3.73 -4.13 -14.62
CA GLU A 105 4.46 -4.65 -13.45
C GLU A 105 3.58 -5.63 -12.67
N ILE A 106 2.30 -5.29 -12.45
CA ILE A 106 1.35 -6.16 -11.75
C ILE A 106 1.10 -7.45 -12.55
N MET A 107 0.93 -7.35 -13.88
CA MET A 107 0.74 -8.53 -14.74
C MET A 107 1.98 -9.43 -14.77
N ALA A 108 3.20 -8.88 -14.71
CA ALA A 108 4.42 -9.68 -14.68
C ALA A 108 4.50 -10.61 -13.45
N LEU A 109 3.84 -10.24 -12.33
CA LEU A 109 3.80 -11.08 -11.13
C LEU A 109 2.98 -12.37 -11.32
N LEU A 110 2.17 -12.48 -12.38
CA LEU A 110 1.50 -13.73 -12.75
C LEU A 110 2.49 -14.82 -13.18
N GLU A 111 3.68 -14.42 -13.62
CA GLU A 111 4.75 -15.34 -14.06
C GLU A 111 5.71 -15.73 -12.92
N ASP A 112 5.38 -15.37 -11.66
CA ASP A 112 6.19 -15.76 -10.51
C ASP A 112 6.27 -17.30 -10.41
N ARG A 113 7.48 -17.81 -10.18
CA ARG A 113 7.74 -19.25 -10.06
C ARG A 113 7.03 -19.85 -8.84
N ASP A 114 6.81 -19.04 -7.80
CA ASP A 114 6.02 -19.41 -6.65
C ASP A 114 4.53 -19.27 -6.98
N LYS A 115 3.86 -20.42 -7.10
CA LYS A 115 2.44 -20.49 -7.44
C LYS A 115 1.54 -19.72 -6.47
N LEU A 116 1.94 -19.58 -5.20
CA LEU A 116 1.18 -18.78 -4.24
C LEU A 116 1.30 -17.29 -4.54
N ARG A 117 2.48 -16.81 -4.94
CA ARG A 117 2.68 -15.41 -5.34
C ARG A 117 1.92 -15.10 -6.63
N ALA A 118 1.97 -15.98 -7.63
CA ALA A 118 1.19 -15.84 -8.86
C ALA A 118 -0.33 -15.84 -8.59
N ALA A 119 -0.81 -16.67 -7.65
CA ALA A 119 -2.22 -16.67 -7.23
C ALA A 119 -2.62 -15.38 -6.50
N ASP A 120 -1.77 -14.86 -5.60
CA ASP A 120 -2.01 -13.59 -4.91
C ASP A 120 -2.00 -12.40 -5.92
N ALA A 121 -1.15 -12.45 -6.95
CA ALA A 121 -1.16 -11.46 -8.04
C ALA A 121 -2.42 -11.55 -8.90
N SER A 122 -2.89 -12.76 -9.20
CA SER A 122 -4.18 -12.98 -9.87
C SER A 122 -5.34 -12.41 -9.06
N PHE A 123 -5.30 -12.58 -7.73
CA PHE A 123 -6.27 -11.97 -6.82
C PHE A 123 -6.22 -10.44 -6.86
N ALA A 124 -5.04 -9.83 -6.90
CA ALA A 124 -4.90 -8.38 -7.06
C ALA A 124 -5.54 -7.84 -8.34
N LEU A 125 -5.31 -8.51 -9.48
CA LEU A 125 -5.95 -8.15 -10.74
C LEU A 125 -7.48 -8.34 -10.68
N GLY A 126 -7.94 -9.37 -9.97
CA GLY A 126 -9.36 -9.58 -9.67
C GLY A 126 -9.97 -8.42 -8.89
N GLU A 127 -9.33 -7.96 -7.81
CA GLU A 127 -9.77 -6.78 -7.04
C GLU A 127 -9.81 -5.51 -7.89
N ILE A 128 -8.81 -5.31 -8.76
CA ILE A 128 -8.77 -4.18 -9.70
C ILE A 128 -9.96 -4.24 -10.65
N GLY A 129 -10.18 -5.37 -11.32
CA GLY A 129 -11.28 -5.53 -12.28
C GLY A 129 -12.67 -5.48 -11.64
N TYR A 130 -12.82 -6.02 -10.42
CA TYR A 130 -14.07 -5.98 -9.67
C TYR A 130 -14.48 -4.56 -9.27
N ARG A 131 -13.51 -3.72 -8.90
CA ARG A 131 -13.76 -2.35 -8.39
C ARG A 131 -13.71 -1.27 -9.47
N ALA A 132 -13.12 -1.57 -10.62
CA ALA A 132 -13.13 -0.71 -11.80
C ALA A 132 -13.53 -1.52 -13.05
N PRO A 133 -14.80 -1.94 -13.16
CA PRO A 133 -15.28 -2.62 -14.35
C PRO A 133 -15.17 -1.66 -15.56
N SER A 134 -14.57 -2.16 -16.63
CA SER A 134 -14.42 -1.47 -17.92
C SER A 134 -15.74 -1.29 -18.65
#